data_AF-A0A1A7XHY1-F1
#
_entry.id   AF-A0A1A7XHY1-F1
#
_cell.length_a   1.000
_cell.length_b   1.000
_cell.length_c   1.000
_cell.angle_alpha   90.00
_cell.angle_beta   90.00
_cell.angle_gamma   90.00
#
_symmetry.space_group_name_H-M   'P 1'
#
loop_
_entity.id
_entity.type
_entity.pdbx_description
1 polymer ?
#
loop_
_entity_poly.entity_id
_entity_poly.type
_entity_poly.pdbx_seq_one_letter_code
_entity_poly.pdbx_strand_id
1 'polypeptide(L)'
;SVFKGSAVCVFSMTDIRNVFNGPFAHKHGHNYQWTEYNGKIPYPRPGTCPGGTFTPGIRSSKNFSDEAVNFIRAHPLMFHPVYPIHRRPLVVRTGVDYRYTSMVVDQVDAVDGRYEVLFLGTDRGTVQKVIVLPKDPTNMEELTLEEVEVFRSRAPVKTMKISSKRQQLYVSSDGGLTQVSLHRCGVYGRACSDCCLARDPYCAWDGESCSAFTPSTKRRSRRQDVKHGDPLRQCRGFNAKVEKRLRETVQFGVEGSSTFLECQPRSPQATVKWLFQREGKRKVLNRAGGVLKTNHGVLLKSLNQSDAGLYHCLATENNFKHTVARVALRILDRDIVLALTARDEDEEPKTRQAGPYPQSPLASTPFPPEIRLINQYCQSYWEQVSPKQQRKRTSRRHTESQDQGLG
;
A
#
# COMPACT_ATOMS: atom_id res chain seq x y z
N SER A 1 13.73 17.66 -19.05
CA SER A 1 13.15 18.53 -18.00
C SER A 1 13.84 18.24 -16.67
N VAL A 2 14.40 19.26 -16.02
CA VAL A 2 15.05 19.16 -14.70
C VAL A 2 14.00 18.90 -13.60
N PHE A 3 12.75 19.29 -13.83
CA PHE A 3 11.63 19.02 -12.92
C PHE A 3 10.76 17.89 -13.47
N LYS A 4 10.63 16.81 -12.68
CA LYS A 4 9.61 15.77 -12.89
C LYS A 4 8.37 16.19 -12.11
N GLY A 5 7.24 16.28 -12.80
CA GLY A 5 5.97 16.63 -12.20
C GLY A 5 4.81 15.99 -12.94
N SER A 6 3.75 15.67 -12.22
CA SER A 6 2.49 15.18 -12.76
C SER A 6 1.34 15.82 -11.99
N ALA A 7 0.24 16.11 -12.68
CA ALA A 7 -0.94 16.70 -12.07
C ALA A 7 -2.20 16.07 -12.67
N VAL A 8 -3.25 15.97 -11.85
CA VAL A 8 -4.59 15.57 -12.31
C VAL A 8 -5.51 16.77 -12.17
N CYS A 9 -6.21 17.10 -13.25
CA CYS A 9 -7.18 18.20 -13.29
C CYS A 9 -8.56 17.64 -13.64
N VAL A 10 -9.60 18.22 -13.05
CA VAL A 10 -11.01 17.88 -13.34
C VAL A 10 -11.63 19.06 -14.06
N PHE A 11 -12.36 18.80 -15.14
CA PHE A 11 -13.03 19.83 -15.94
C PHE A 11 -14.53 19.54 -16.03
N SER A 12 -15.35 20.59 -15.99
CA SER A 12 -16.79 20.47 -16.20
C SER A 12 -17.13 20.55 -17.68
N MET A 13 -18.01 19.67 -18.16
CA MET A 13 -18.56 19.77 -19.52
C MET A 13 -19.32 21.08 -19.75
N THR A 14 -19.88 21.69 -18.69
CA THR A 14 -20.54 22.99 -18.78
C THR A 14 -19.52 24.09 -19.07
N ASP A 15 -18.37 24.10 -18.39
CA ASP A 15 -17.31 25.10 -18.61
C ASP A 15 -16.69 24.97 -20.00
N ILE A 16 -16.48 23.74 -20.47
CA ILE A 16 -16.02 23.47 -21.84
C ILE A 16 -17.00 24.06 -22.86
N ARG A 17 -18.31 23.81 -22.69
CA ARG A 17 -19.35 24.37 -23.57
C ARG A 17 -19.40 25.89 -23.50
N ASN A 18 -19.27 26.48 -22.31
CA ASN A 18 -19.23 27.93 -22.13
C ASN A 18 -18.07 28.56 -22.89
N VAL A 19 -16.89 27.92 -22.88
CA VAL A 19 -15.73 28.37 -23.67
C VAL A 19 -15.99 28.27 -25.18
N PHE A 20 -16.58 27.16 -25.67
CA PHE A 20 -16.95 27.04 -27.09
C PHE A 20 -18.02 28.07 -27.54
N ASN A 21 -18.86 28.53 -26.62
CA ASN A 21 -19.81 29.61 -26.86
C ASN A 21 -19.20 31.02 -26.64
N GLY A 22 -17.97 31.09 -26.13
CA GLY A 22 -17.22 32.31 -25.88
C GLY A 22 -16.49 32.84 -27.12
N PRO A 23 -15.77 33.97 -27.00
CA PRO A 23 -15.11 34.62 -28.14
C PRO A 23 -14.04 33.71 -28.80
N PHE A 24 -13.90 33.85 -30.11
CA PHE A 24 -12.81 33.22 -30.87
C PHE A 24 -11.50 33.98 -30.67
N ALA A 25 -10.38 33.29 -30.73
CA ALA A 25 -9.06 33.89 -30.84
C ALA A 25 -8.73 34.12 -32.32
N HIS A 26 -8.08 35.23 -32.62
CA HIS A 26 -7.53 35.49 -33.95
C HIS A 26 -6.11 36.05 -33.84
N LYS A 27 -5.32 35.87 -34.90
CA LYS A 27 -4.04 36.57 -35.06
C LYS A 27 -4.22 37.63 -36.14
N HIS A 28 -4.06 38.89 -35.78
CA HIS A 28 -4.11 40.00 -36.73
C HIS A 28 -3.10 41.10 -36.34
N GLY A 29 -2.58 41.81 -37.35
CA GLY A 29 -1.65 42.94 -37.17
C GLY A 29 -0.16 42.57 -37.17
N HIS A 30 0.70 43.58 -37.09
CA HIS A 30 2.15 43.47 -37.28
C HIS A 30 2.86 42.58 -36.25
N ASN A 31 2.29 42.41 -35.05
CA ASN A 31 2.92 41.66 -33.96
C ASN A 31 2.55 40.17 -33.93
N TYR A 32 1.63 39.70 -34.79
CA TYR A 32 1.18 38.29 -34.86
C TYR A 32 0.77 37.66 -33.51
N GLN A 33 0.23 38.47 -32.60
CA GLN A 33 -0.23 38.03 -31.28
C GLN A 33 -1.66 37.49 -31.36
N TRP A 34 -1.98 36.52 -30.49
CA TRP A 34 -3.34 36.04 -30.32
C TRP A 34 -4.15 37.06 -29.51
N THR A 35 -5.23 37.54 -30.08
CA THR A 35 -6.16 38.49 -29.45
C THR A 35 -7.59 37.97 -29.53
N GLU A 36 -8.47 38.55 -28.74
CA GLU A 36 -9.90 38.30 -28.79
C GLU A 36 -10.50 38.83 -30.10
N TYR A 37 -11.25 38.00 -30.82
CA TYR A 37 -11.93 38.42 -32.04
C TYR A 37 -13.19 39.20 -31.71
N ASN A 38 -13.13 40.52 -31.96
CA ASN A 38 -14.23 41.46 -31.71
C ASN A 38 -15.06 41.77 -32.98
N GLY A 39 -14.76 41.12 -34.10
CA GLY A 39 -15.49 41.32 -35.35
C GLY A 39 -16.83 40.58 -35.39
N LYS A 40 -17.53 40.70 -36.52
CA LYS A 40 -18.79 39.99 -36.74
C LYS A 40 -18.54 38.48 -36.82
N ILE A 41 -19.30 37.71 -36.04
CA ILE A 41 -19.32 36.25 -36.10
C ILE A 41 -20.50 35.85 -37.02
N PRO A 42 -20.27 35.01 -38.05
CA PRO A 42 -21.32 34.56 -38.95
C PRO A 42 -22.43 33.79 -38.23
N TYR A 43 -23.62 33.78 -38.82
CA TYR A 43 -24.75 32.98 -38.35
C TYR A 43 -25.08 31.85 -39.35
N PRO A 44 -25.37 30.62 -38.89
CA PRO A 44 -25.28 30.15 -37.52
C PRO A 44 -23.85 30.16 -36.99
N ARG A 45 -23.71 30.24 -35.65
CA ARG A 45 -22.40 30.35 -35.00
C ARG A 45 -21.46 29.22 -35.47
N PRO A 46 -20.26 29.52 -35.98
CA PRO A 46 -19.33 28.49 -36.43
C PRO A 46 -18.99 27.51 -35.30
N GLY A 47 -19.02 26.21 -35.62
CA GLY A 47 -18.84 25.12 -34.66
C GLY A 47 -20.14 24.52 -34.10
N THR A 48 -21.29 25.11 -34.40
CA THR A 48 -22.60 24.56 -34.03
C THR A 48 -22.94 23.31 -34.84
N CYS A 49 -23.51 22.29 -34.21
CA CYS A 49 -23.94 21.06 -34.89
C CYS A 49 -25.21 21.30 -35.77
N PRO A 50 -25.35 20.60 -36.91
CA PRO A 50 -26.62 20.54 -37.66
C PRO A 50 -27.78 19.97 -36.83
N GLY A 51 -29.01 20.40 -37.11
CA GLY A 51 -30.23 19.85 -36.52
C GLY A 51 -30.49 20.23 -35.06
N GLY A 52 -29.72 21.18 -34.51
CA GLY A 52 -29.92 21.70 -33.15
C GLY A 52 -31.01 22.78 -33.09
N THR A 53 -31.31 23.25 -31.87
CA THR A 53 -32.28 24.33 -31.62
C THR A 53 -31.94 25.63 -32.35
N PHE A 54 -30.65 25.92 -32.54
CA PHE A 54 -30.15 27.10 -33.26
C PHE A 54 -29.99 26.89 -34.77
N THR A 55 -30.14 25.66 -35.26
CA THR A 55 -29.91 25.27 -36.65
C THR A 55 -30.97 24.27 -37.17
N PRO A 56 -32.27 24.47 -36.89
CA PRO A 56 -33.29 23.45 -37.18
C PRO A 56 -33.45 23.14 -38.68
N GLY A 57 -33.14 24.10 -39.55
CA GLY A 57 -33.17 23.94 -41.01
C GLY A 57 -31.92 23.30 -41.63
N ILE A 58 -30.82 23.16 -40.88
CA ILE A 58 -29.55 22.62 -41.39
C ILE A 58 -29.45 21.14 -41.02
N ARG A 59 -29.54 20.26 -42.02
CA ARG A 59 -29.52 18.80 -41.80
C ARG A 59 -28.12 18.19 -41.87
N SER A 60 -27.18 18.86 -42.53
CA SER A 60 -25.81 18.39 -42.71
C SER A 60 -24.82 19.55 -42.63
N SER A 61 -23.57 19.27 -42.26
CA SER A 61 -22.49 20.28 -42.26
C SER A 61 -22.22 20.85 -43.66
N LYS A 62 -22.61 20.15 -44.73
CA LYS A 62 -22.54 20.63 -46.11
C LYS A 62 -23.52 21.78 -46.41
N ASN A 63 -24.50 22.01 -45.55
CA ASN A 63 -25.52 23.05 -45.72
C ASN A 63 -25.19 24.35 -44.97
N PHE A 64 -24.02 24.45 -44.33
CA PHE A 64 -23.53 25.73 -43.78
C PHE A 64 -23.04 26.64 -44.91
N SER A 65 -23.14 27.96 -44.70
CA SER A 65 -22.66 28.96 -45.64
C SER A 65 -21.13 28.97 -45.74
N ASP A 66 -20.61 29.36 -46.91
CA ASP A 66 -19.16 29.52 -47.11
C ASP A 66 -18.54 30.53 -46.14
N GLU A 67 -19.28 31.56 -45.74
CA GLU A 67 -18.85 32.53 -44.72
C GLU A 67 -18.55 31.84 -43.38
N ALA A 68 -19.47 31.01 -42.88
CA ALA A 68 -19.29 30.29 -41.63
C ALA A 68 -18.15 29.26 -41.72
N VAL A 69 -18.03 28.57 -42.86
CA VAL A 69 -16.97 27.59 -43.12
C VAL A 69 -15.60 28.24 -43.22
N ASN A 70 -15.47 29.36 -43.92
CA ASN A 70 -14.22 30.10 -44.03
C ASN A 70 -13.84 30.74 -42.69
N PHE A 71 -14.82 31.21 -41.92
CA PHE A 71 -14.58 31.75 -40.59
C PHE A 71 -13.94 30.71 -39.65
N ILE A 72 -14.53 29.52 -39.52
CA ILE A 72 -13.98 28.51 -38.58
C ILE A 72 -12.61 27.97 -39.02
N ARG A 73 -12.33 27.96 -40.33
CA ARG A 73 -10.99 27.64 -40.86
C ARG A 73 -9.95 28.68 -40.43
N ALA A 74 -10.32 29.96 -40.44
CA ALA A 74 -9.44 31.06 -40.02
C ALA A 74 -9.37 31.21 -38.49
N HIS A 75 -10.41 30.79 -37.76
CA HIS A 75 -10.58 30.97 -36.31
C HIS A 75 -10.87 29.66 -35.57
N PRO A 76 -9.95 28.68 -35.57
CA PRO A 76 -10.19 27.39 -34.92
C PRO A 76 -10.03 27.41 -33.38
N LEU A 77 -9.41 28.45 -32.82
CA LEU A 77 -9.08 28.55 -31.40
C LEU A 77 -10.07 29.46 -30.67
N MET A 78 -10.49 29.07 -29.47
CA MET A 78 -11.26 29.92 -28.56
C MET A 78 -10.31 30.81 -27.74
N PHE A 79 -10.70 32.05 -27.45
CA PHE A 79 -9.84 33.00 -26.73
C PHE A 79 -9.71 32.66 -25.23
N HIS A 80 -10.81 32.27 -24.58
CA HIS A 80 -10.78 31.87 -23.18
C HIS A 80 -10.29 30.42 -23.03
N PRO A 81 -9.37 30.13 -22.08
CA PRO A 81 -9.03 28.76 -21.74
C PRO A 81 -10.14 28.12 -20.90
N VAL A 82 -10.24 26.79 -20.98
CA VAL A 82 -11.06 26.01 -20.03
C VAL A 82 -10.25 25.84 -18.75
N TYR A 83 -10.75 26.40 -17.65
CA TYR A 83 -10.13 26.19 -16.33
C TYR A 83 -10.64 24.89 -15.69
N PRO A 84 -9.79 24.18 -14.91
CA PRO A 84 -10.27 23.09 -14.10
C PRO A 84 -11.21 23.58 -13.00
N ILE A 85 -12.00 22.66 -12.44
CA ILE A 85 -12.86 22.92 -11.28
C ILE A 85 -12.00 23.52 -10.15
N HIS A 86 -12.50 24.58 -9.50
CA HIS A 86 -11.76 25.38 -8.51
C HIS A 86 -10.46 26.05 -9.01
N ARG A 87 -10.23 26.10 -10.32
CA ARG A 87 -9.03 26.69 -10.97
C ARG A 87 -7.70 26.15 -10.44
N ARG A 88 -7.68 24.91 -9.94
CA ARG A 88 -6.50 24.24 -9.42
C ARG A 88 -6.49 22.75 -9.77
N PRO A 89 -5.33 22.10 -9.82
CA PRO A 89 -5.27 20.64 -9.94
C PRO A 89 -5.89 19.96 -8.72
N LEU A 90 -6.46 18.78 -8.93
CA LEU A 90 -6.96 17.88 -7.90
C LEU A 90 -5.82 17.14 -7.19
N VAL A 91 -4.82 16.70 -7.95
CA VAL A 91 -3.62 16.01 -7.47
C VAL A 91 -2.39 16.67 -8.07
N VAL A 92 -1.33 16.82 -7.27
CA VAL A 92 -0.02 17.29 -7.71
C VAL A 92 1.06 16.39 -7.13
N ARG A 93 1.94 15.87 -8.00
CA ARG A 93 3.14 15.13 -7.61
C ARG A 93 4.37 15.80 -8.21
N THR A 94 5.28 16.21 -7.36
CA THR A 94 6.57 16.81 -7.72
C THR A 94 7.66 16.21 -6.83
N GLY A 95 8.93 16.27 -7.27
CA GLY A 95 10.04 15.75 -6.47
C GLY A 95 10.11 14.22 -6.35
N VAL A 96 9.32 13.50 -7.14
CA VAL A 96 9.31 12.03 -7.22
C VAL A 96 10.10 11.54 -8.43
N ASP A 97 10.59 10.30 -8.36
CA ASP A 97 11.42 9.71 -9.43
C ASP A 97 10.62 9.12 -10.60
N TYR A 98 9.29 9.14 -10.52
CA TYR A 98 8.34 8.64 -11.52
C TYR A 98 7.47 9.75 -12.14
N ARG A 99 6.73 9.41 -13.20
CA ARG A 99 5.68 10.23 -13.82
C ARG A 99 4.41 9.43 -14.01
N TYR A 100 3.26 10.09 -13.91
CA TYR A 100 2.00 9.48 -14.31
C TYR A 100 1.90 9.36 -15.82
N THR A 101 1.40 8.23 -16.31
CA THR A 101 1.29 7.92 -17.75
C THR A 101 -0.13 7.73 -18.21
N SER A 102 -1.00 7.21 -17.34
CA SER A 102 -2.40 6.91 -17.64
C SER A 102 -3.24 7.02 -16.39
N MET A 103 -4.54 7.24 -16.56
CA MET A 103 -5.48 7.31 -15.46
C MET A 103 -6.82 6.69 -15.83
N VAL A 104 -7.48 6.09 -14.85
CA VAL A 104 -8.90 5.75 -14.88
C VAL A 104 -9.51 6.10 -13.53
N VAL A 105 -10.80 6.39 -13.51
CA VAL A 105 -11.52 6.78 -12.30
C VAL A 105 -12.73 5.86 -12.14
N ASP A 106 -12.97 5.41 -10.92
CA ASP A 106 -14.20 4.69 -10.54
C ASP A 106 -15.03 5.54 -9.57
N GLN A 107 -16.33 5.35 -9.60
CA GLN A 107 -17.23 5.90 -8.59
C GLN A 107 -17.73 4.77 -7.70
N VAL A 108 -17.42 4.87 -6.40
CA VAL A 108 -17.59 3.78 -5.44
C VAL A 108 -18.51 4.24 -4.32
N ASP A 109 -19.57 3.48 -4.07
CA ASP A 109 -20.42 3.69 -2.91
C ASP A 109 -19.72 3.12 -1.66
N ALA A 110 -19.75 3.88 -0.58
CA ALA A 110 -19.23 3.55 0.74
C ALA A 110 -20.31 3.80 1.81
N VAL A 111 -19.99 3.54 3.09
CA VAL A 111 -20.96 3.71 4.19
C VAL A 111 -21.47 5.14 4.32
N ASP A 112 -20.62 6.14 4.07
CA ASP A 112 -20.89 7.56 4.31
C ASP A 112 -21.12 8.38 3.03
N GLY A 113 -21.02 7.77 1.85
CA GLY A 113 -21.29 8.45 0.59
C GLY A 113 -20.62 7.78 -0.60
N ARG A 114 -20.54 8.53 -1.70
CA ARG A 114 -19.87 8.10 -2.93
C ARG A 114 -18.51 8.77 -3.06
N TYR A 115 -17.52 8.00 -3.47
CA TYR A 115 -16.14 8.45 -3.64
C TYR A 115 -15.66 8.26 -5.07
N GLU A 116 -14.86 9.22 -5.54
CA GLU A 116 -14.11 9.11 -6.78
C GLU A 116 -12.74 8.50 -6.46
N VAL A 117 -12.48 7.29 -6.95
CA VAL A 117 -11.21 6.60 -6.74
C VAL A 117 -10.40 6.67 -8.03
N LEU A 118 -9.22 7.29 -7.93
CA LEU A 118 -8.29 7.45 -9.04
C LEU A 118 -7.32 6.27 -9.05
N PHE A 119 -7.19 5.62 -10.20
CA PHE A 119 -6.10 4.69 -10.47
C PHE A 119 -5.13 5.38 -11.44
N LEU A 120 -3.90 5.60 -10.98
CA LEU A 120 -2.87 6.36 -11.67
C LEU A 120 -1.69 5.44 -12.01
N GLY A 121 -1.47 5.19 -13.30
CA GLY A 121 -0.35 4.37 -13.79
C GLY A 121 0.92 5.20 -13.87
N THR A 122 2.08 4.58 -13.61
CA THR A 122 3.39 5.24 -13.64
C THR A 122 4.30 4.74 -14.75
N ASP A 123 5.31 5.55 -15.09
CA ASP A 123 6.41 5.18 -15.98
C ASP A 123 7.37 4.13 -15.38
N ARG A 124 7.16 3.73 -14.12
CA ARG A 124 7.90 2.66 -13.43
C ARG A 124 7.19 1.31 -13.43
N GLY A 125 5.96 1.23 -13.96
CA GLY A 125 5.18 0.00 -13.95
C GLY A 125 4.40 -0.23 -12.66
N THR A 126 4.10 0.84 -11.92
CA THR A 126 3.22 0.80 -10.74
C THR A 126 1.87 1.45 -11.04
N VAL A 127 0.85 1.04 -10.29
CA VAL A 127 -0.46 1.70 -10.25
C VAL A 127 -0.71 2.18 -8.83
N GLN A 128 -0.97 3.47 -8.68
CA GLN A 128 -1.35 4.11 -7.43
C GLN A 128 -2.87 4.26 -7.35
N LYS A 129 -3.46 3.83 -6.24
CA LYS A 129 -4.87 4.02 -5.89
C LYS A 129 -4.98 5.23 -4.97
N VAL A 130 -5.65 6.28 -5.43
CA VAL A 130 -5.68 7.58 -4.77
C VAL A 130 -7.11 8.05 -4.60
N ILE A 131 -7.42 8.63 -3.44
CA ILE A 131 -8.65 9.39 -3.21
C ILE A 131 -8.29 10.80 -2.76
N VAL A 132 -9.18 11.75 -3.01
CA VAL A 132 -9.01 13.13 -2.57
C VAL A 132 -10.21 13.53 -1.73
N LEU A 133 -9.96 13.93 -0.50
CA LEU A 133 -10.98 14.21 0.51
C LEU A 133 -10.96 15.67 0.91
N PRO A 134 -12.10 16.31 1.20
CA PRO A 134 -12.10 17.63 1.82
C PRO A 134 -11.60 17.50 3.26
N LYS A 135 -10.46 18.14 3.57
CA LYS A 135 -9.93 18.25 4.93
C LYS A 135 -10.63 19.37 5.69
N ASP A 136 -10.72 20.53 5.04
CA ASP A 136 -11.37 21.75 5.49
C ASP A 136 -12.15 22.36 4.31
N PRO A 137 -13.03 23.36 4.51
CA PRO A 137 -13.78 23.98 3.41
C PRO A 137 -12.91 24.51 2.26
N THR A 138 -11.64 24.83 2.54
CA THR A 138 -10.68 25.38 1.58
C THR A 138 -9.64 24.37 1.09
N ASN A 139 -9.39 23.31 1.85
CA ASN A 139 -8.25 22.40 1.65
C ASN A 139 -8.69 20.98 1.35
N MET A 140 -8.02 20.36 0.38
CA MET A 140 -8.18 18.95 0.03
C MET A 140 -6.99 18.15 0.57
N GLU A 141 -7.26 16.97 1.12
CA GLU A 141 -6.28 15.96 1.50
C GLU A 141 -6.21 14.90 0.39
N GLU A 142 -5.03 14.71 -0.19
CA GLU A 142 -4.78 13.61 -1.11
C GLU A 142 -4.26 12.39 -0.34
N LEU A 143 -4.88 11.24 -0.56
CA LEU A 143 -4.51 9.99 0.10
C LEU A 143 -4.20 8.92 -0.93
N THR A 144 -2.94 8.47 -0.92
CA THR A 144 -2.54 7.26 -1.64
C THR A 144 -2.85 6.06 -0.75
N LEU A 145 -3.90 5.32 -1.11
CA LEU A 145 -4.39 4.16 -0.38
C LEU A 145 -3.50 2.93 -0.61
N GLU A 146 -2.97 2.81 -1.82
CA GLU A 146 -2.18 1.66 -2.22
C GLU A 146 -1.31 2.00 -3.44
N GLU A 147 -0.13 1.39 -3.52
CA GLU A 147 0.70 1.36 -4.72
C GLU A 147 1.12 -0.08 -5.02
N VAL A 148 0.90 -0.51 -6.26
CA VAL A 148 1.22 -1.89 -6.67
C VAL A 148 2.04 -1.91 -7.94
N GLU A 149 3.14 -2.66 -7.90
CA GLU A 149 3.90 -3.06 -9.08
C GLU A 149 3.10 -4.11 -9.86
N VAL A 150 2.73 -3.78 -11.09
CA VAL A 150 1.80 -4.59 -11.90
C VAL A 150 2.50 -5.47 -12.93
N PHE A 151 3.82 -5.35 -13.09
CA PHE A 151 4.60 -6.14 -14.03
C PHE A 151 5.81 -6.75 -13.32
N ARG A 152 6.20 -7.98 -13.70
CA ARG A 152 7.39 -8.64 -13.13
C ARG A 152 8.69 -7.91 -13.45
N SER A 153 8.80 -7.43 -14.68
CA SER A 153 9.86 -6.54 -15.13
C SER A 153 9.30 -5.12 -15.20
N ARG A 154 10.02 -4.14 -14.64
CA ARG A 154 9.62 -2.74 -14.67
C ARG A 154 9.40 -2.29 -16.12
N ALA A 155 8.15 -1.99 -16.45
CA ALA A 155 7.73 -1.53 -17.75
C ALA A 155 6.69 -0.40 -17.57
N PRO A 156 6.82 0.74 -18.29
CA PRO A 156 5.88 1.85 -18.18
C PRO A 156 4.43 1.40 -18.43
N VAL A 157 3.50 1.81 -17.57
CA VAL A 157 2.08 1.60 -17.84
C VAL A 157 1.68 2.43 -19.06
N LYS A 158 1.14 1.79 -20.11
CA LYS A 158 0.70 2.46 -21.33
C LYS A 158 -0.78 2.78 -21.34
N THR A 159 -1.61 1.77 -21.06
CA THR A 159 -3.06 1.96 -21.01
C THR A 159 -3.68 1.22 -19.85
N MET A 160 -4.77 1.78 -19.33
CA MET A 160 -5.57 1.19 -18.27
C MET A 160 -7.05 1.19 -18.69
N LYS A 161 -7.75 0.11 -18.34
CA LYS A 161 -9.20 -0.02 -18.49
C LYS A 161 -9.80 -0.62 -17.24
N ILE A 162 -10.90 -0.04 -16.78
CA ILE A 162 -11.62 -0.49 -15.59
C ILE A 162 -12.91 -1.23 -15.98
N SER A 163 -13.21 -2.29 -15.24
CA SER A 163 -14.51 -2.95 -15.27
C SER A 163 -15.07 -3.00 -13.86
N SER A 164 -15.83 -1.97 -13.47
CA SER A 164 -16.46 -1.88 -12.15
C SER A 164 -17.40 -3.06 -11.91
N LYS A 165 -18.12 -3.55 -12.94
CA LYS A 165 -18.97 -4.75 -12.82
C LYS A 165 -18.19 -6.01 -12.45
N ARG A 166 -16.99 -6.20 -13.00
CA ARG A 166 -16.13 -7.36 -12.68
C ARG A 166 -15.23 -7.11 -11.47
N GLN A 167 -15.19 -5.87 -10.97
CA GLN A 167 -14.26 -5.40 -9.95
C GLN A 167 -12.78 -5.60 -10.36
N GLN A 168 -12.45 -5.30 -11.62
CA GLN A 168 -11.12 -5.50 -12.20
C GLN A 168 -10.58 -4.27 -12.91
N LEU A 169 -9.28 -4.07 -12.81
CA LEU A 169 -8.46 -3.14 -13.58
C LEU A 169 -7.54 -3.93 -14.51
N TYR A 170 -7.55 -3.58 -15.79
CA TYR A 170 -6.67 -4.14 -16.80
C TYR A 170 -5.59 -3.13 -17.14
N VAL A 171 -4.33 -3.52 -17.00
CA VAL A 171 -3.16 -2.65 -17.12
C VAL A 171 -2.23 -3.24 -18.17
N SER A 172 -1.86 -2.44 -19.18
CA SER A 172 -0.99 -2.90 -20.27
C SER A 172 0.31 -2.10 -20.34
N SER A 173 1.37 -2.78 -20.78
CA SER A 173 2.68 -2.22 -21.13
C SER A 173 3.22 -2.94 -22.36
N ASP A 174 4.43 -2.59 -22.79
CA ASP A 174 5.15 -3.36 -23.82
C ASP A 174 5.49 -4.79 -23.39
N GLY A 175 5.55 -5.04 -22.08
CA GLY A 175 5.83 -6.37 -21.53
C GLY A 175 4.61 -7.29 -21.47
N GLY A 176 3.38 -6.75 -21.60
CA GLY A 176 2.15 -7.54 -21.59
C GLY A 176 0.97 -6.88 -20.88
N LEU A 177 0.00 -7.72 -20.50
CA LEU A 177 -1.27 -7.33 -19.85
C LEU A 177 -1.35 -7.96 -18.45
N THR A 178 -1.66 -7.14 -17.45
CA THR A 178 -1.92 -7.60 -16.08
C THR A 178 -3.33 -7.23 -15.67
N GLN A 179 -4.00 -8.15 -14.99
CA GLN A 179 -5.29 -7.94 -14.35
C GLN A 179 -5.11 -7.75 -12.84
N VAL A 180 -5.74 -6.72 -12.30
CA VAL A 180 -5.63 -6.32 -10.89
C VAL A 180 -7.02 -6.12 -10.29
N SER A 181 -7.30 -6.71 -9.14
CA SER A 181 -8.56 -6.47 -8.42
C SER A 181 -8.64 -5.00 -7.95
N LEU A 182 -9.82 -4.38 -8.04
CA LEU A 182 -10.05 -3.02 -7.52
C LEU A 182 -9.95 -2.93 -6.00
N HIS A 183 -10.13 -4.06 -5.31
CA HIS A 183 -10.04 -4.18 -3.88
C HIS A 183 -9.13 -5.33 -3.46
N ARG A 184 -8.28 -5.08 -2.47
CA ARG A 184 -7.38 -6.08 -1.84
C ARG A 184 -7.46 -6.02 -0.32
N CYS A 185 -8.69 -5.94 0.19
CA CYS A 185 -8.97 -5.68 1.61
C CYS A 185 -8.21 -6.59 2.59
N GLY A 186 -7.99 -7.86 2.23
CA GLY A 186 -7.23 -8.80 3.06
C GLY A 186 -5.75 -8.44 3.28
N VAL A 187 -5.17 -7.56 2.45
CA VAL A 187 -3.79 -7.09 2.59
C VAL A 187 -3.65 -6.12 3.77
N TYR A 188 -4.69 -5.33 4.05
CA TYR A 188 -4.66 -4.32 5.11
C TYR A 188 -4.49 -4.93 6.49
N GLY A 189 -5.13 -6.07 6.74
CA GLY A 189 -4.92 -6.83 7.97
C GLY A 189 -6.17 -7.57 8.43
N ARG A 190 -6.05 -8.17 9.62
CA ARG A 190 -7.12 -8.95 10.26
C ARG A 190 -7.69 -8.25 11.49
N ALA A 191 -7.25 -7.03 11.80
CA ALA A 191 -7.86 -6.23 12.84
C ALA A 191 -8.86 -5.23 12.25
N CYS A 192 -9.89 -4.91 13.03
CA CYS A 192 -10.81 -3.83 12.68
C CYS A 192 -10.05 -2.50 12.51
N SER A 193 -9.06 -2.23 13.38
CA SER A 193 -8.23 -1.04 13.29
C SER A 193 -7.50 -0.93 11.95
N ASP A 194 -6.92 -2.03 11.46
CA ASP A 194 -6.19 -2.04 10.19
C ASP A 194 -7.11 -1.71 9.02
N CYS A 195 -8.30 -2.31 9.01
CA CYS A 195 -9.30 -2.05 7.98
C CYS A 195 -9.82 -0.60 8.00
N CYS A 196 -9.99 -0.04 9.21
CA CYS A 196 -10.43 1.33 9.37
C CYS A 196 -9.35 2.35 8.96
N LEU A 197 -8.08 2.09 9.29
CA LEU A 197 -6.95 2.94 8.93
C LEU A 197 -6.67 2.92 7.42
N ALA A 198 -7.01 1.82 6.73
CA ALA A 198 -6.84 1.72 5.29
C ALA A 198 -7.64 2.76 4.50
N ARG A 199 -8.75 3.28 5.05
CA ARG A 199 -9.62 4.32 4.45
C ARG A 199 -10.06 4.00 3.00
N ASP A 200 -10.01 2.73 2.58
CA ASP A 200 -10.36 2.31 1.23
C ASP A 200 -11.89 2.18 1.08
N PRO A 201 -12.54 2.96 0.18
CA PRO A 201 -13.99 2.89 -0.05
C PRO A 201 -14.49 1.49 -0.45
N TYR A 202 -13.63 0.67 -1.04
CA TYR A 202 -13.98 -0.69 -1.42
C TYR A 202 -13.88 -1.69 -0.25
N CYS A 203 -13.42 -1.29 0.93
CA CYS A 203 -13.14 -2.20 2.03
C CYS A 203 -13.84 -1.78 3.32
N ALA A 204 -14.42 -2.77 4.01
CA ALA A 204 -15.06 -2.57 5.29
C ALA A 204 -14.77 -3.77 6.21
N TRP A 205 -14.74 -3.51 7.52
CA TRP A 205 -14.70 -4.56 8.51
C TRP A 205 -16.07 -5.23 8.59
N ASP A 206 -16.17 -6.55 8.48
CA ASP A 206 -17.45 -7.29 8.52
C ASP A 206 -17.82 -7.87 9.88
N GLY A 207 -16.91 -7.78 10.86
CA GLY A 207 -17.02 -8.40 12.18
C GLY A 207 -15.89 -9.40 12.46
N GLU A 208 -15.31 -9.97 11.41
CA GLU A 208 -14.27 -11.00 11.48
C GLU A 208 -13.00 -10.61 10.72
N SER A 209 -13.12 -9.99 9.56
CA SER A 209 -12.00 -9.63 8.71
C SER A 209 -12.25 -8.33 7.92
N CYS A 210 -11.19 -7.78 7.32
CA CYS A 210 -11.31 -6.70 6.35
C CYS A 210 -11.71 -7.29 5.00
N SER A 211 -12.93 -7.01 4.55
CA SER A 211 -13.51 -7.61 3.35
C SER A 211 -14.10 -6.55 2.42
N ALA A 212 -14.48 -6.98 1.22
CA ALA A 212 -15.03 -6.07 0.21
C ALA A 212 -16.33 -5.43 0.72
N PHE A 213 -16.44 -4.12 0.54
CA PHE A 213 -17.65 -3.38 0.88
C PHE A 213 -18.79 -3.85 -0.02
N THR A 214 -19.90 -4.23 0.61
CA THR A 214 -21.15 -4.52 -0.08
C THR A 214 -22.24 -3.67 0.56
N PRO A 215 -23.11 -3.01 -0.22
CA PRO A 215 -24.28 -2.34 0.32
C PRO A 215 -25.19 -3.39 0.99
N SER A 216 -25.44 -3.29 2.29
CA SER A 216 -26.37 -4.20 3.00
C SER A 216 -27.21 -3.47 4.02
N THR A 217 -28.43 -3.96 4.20
CA THR A 217 -29.43 -3.46 5.16
C THR A 217 -29.14 -3.89 6.60
N LYS A 218 -28.33 -4.94 6.83
CA LYS A 218 -28.01 -5.46 8.18
C LYS A 218 -26.74 -4.78 8.73
N ARG A 219 -26.93 -3.59 9.32
CA ARG A 219 -25.86 -2.62 9.68
C ARG A 219 -24.96 -2.95 10.87
N ARG A 220 -25.25 -3.95 11.72
CA ARG A 220 -24.66 -3.96 13.07
C ARG A 220 -23.18 -4.33 13.18
N SER A 221 -22.63 -5.12 12.24
CA SER A 221 -21.22 -5.55 12.30
C SER A 221 -20.30 -4.85 11.29
N ARG A 222 -20.83 -4.11 10.32
CA ARG A 222 -20.02 -3.46 9.28
C ARG A 222 -19.49 -2.11 9.69
N ARG A 223 -18.18 -1.91 9.59
CA ARG A 223 -17.50 -0.66 9.99
C ARG A 223 -16.56 -0.19 8.90
N GLN A 224 -16.72 1.06 8.51
CA GLN A 224 -15.90 1.76 7.53
C GLN A 224 -15.91 3.24 7.88
N ASP A 225 -14.77 3.91 7.75
CA ASP A 225 -14.63 5.35 7.94
C ASP A 225 -13.57 5.86 6.97
N VAL A 226 -13.99 6.08 5.72
CA VAL A 226 -13.11 6.59 4.65
C VAL A 226 -12.64 8.00 4.99
N LYS A 227 -13.57 8.85 5.45
CA LYS A 227 -13.30 10.28 5.66
C LYS A 227 -12.31 10.54 6.79
N HIS A 228 -12.45 9.89 7.95
CA HIS A 228 -11.62 10.20 9.11
C HIS A 228 -10.68 9.08 9.49
N GLY A 229 -10.97 7.82 9.13
CA GLY A 229 -10.14 6.67 9.48
C GLY A 229 -9.89 6.55 10.98
N ASP A 230 -10.93 6.62 11.82
CA ASP A 230 -10.83 6.61 13.29
C ASP A 230 -11.19 5.24 13.93
N PRO A 231 -10.18 4.40 14.29
CA PRO A 231 -10.44 3.13 14.93
C PRO A 231 -11.01 3.24 16.35
N LEU A 232 -10.79 4.34 17.08
CA LEU A 232 -11.25 4.47 18.46
C LEU A 232 -12.78 4.57 18.53
N ARG A 233 -13.39 5.15 17.50
CA ARG A 233 -14.84 5.21 17.34
C ARG A 233 -15.40 3.98 16.65
N GLN A 234 -14.75 3.51 15.58
CA GLN A 234 -15.31 2.44 14.74
C GLN A 234 -15.12 1.03 15.30
N CYS A 235 -14.03 0.78 16.05
CA CYS A 235 -13.58 -0.57 16.40
C CYS A 235 -13.65 -0.90 17.90
N ARG A 236 -14.52 -0.20 18.65
CA ARG A 236 -14.71 -0.46 20.09
C ARG A 236 -15.05 -1.94 20.33
N GLY A 237 -14.29 -2.60 21.20
CA GLY A 237 -14.46 -4.02 21.54
C GLY A 237 -13.76 -5.02 20.61
N PHE A 238 -13.27 -4.60 19.44
CA PHE A 238 -12.52 -5.46 18.51
C PHE A 238 -11.00 -5.36 18.73
N ASN A 239 -10.49 -4.20 19.15
CA ASN A 239 -9.06 -3.96 19.33
C ASN A 239 -8.45 -4.76 20.50
N ALA A 240 -9.20 -4.96 21.59
CA ALA A 240 -8.73 -5.70 22.76
C ALA A 240 -8.45 -7.19 22.48
N LYS A 241 -9.08 -7.77 21.44
CA LYS A 241 -8.81 -9.16 21.01
C LYS A 241 -7.47 -9.27 20.29
N VAL A 242 -7.03 -8.22 19.61
CA VAL A 242 -5.80 -8.20 18.81
C VAL A 242 -4.59 -8.11 19.72
N GLU A 243 -4.59 -7.21 20.71
CA GLU A 243 -3.49 -7.11 21.68
C GLU A 243 -3.29 -8.40 22.47
N LYS A 244 -4.37 -9.13 22.78
CA LYS A 244 -4.30 -10.46 23.42
C LYS A 244 -3.73 -11.54 22.52
N ARG A 245 -3.84 -11.40 21.20
CA ARG A 245 -3.32 -12.36 20.21
C ARG A 245 -1.88 -12.05 19.78
N LEU A 246 -1.34 -10.89 20.11
CA LEU A 246 0.06 -10.56 19.84
C LEU A 246 0.96 -11.55 20.59
N ARG A 247 1.60 -12.44 19.85
CA ARG A 247 2.57 -13.37 20.39
C ARG A 247 3.84 -12.60 20.76
N GLU A 248 4.35 -12.91 21.94
CA GLU A 248 5.66 -12.46 22.38
C GLU A 248 6.72 -13.29 21.65
N THR A 249 7.61 -12.63 20.92
CA THR A 249 8.76 -13.28 20.28
C THR A 249 9.94 -13.23 21.23
N VAL A 250 10.63 -14.36 21.39
CA VAL A 250 11.85 -14.42 22.21
C VAL A 250 13.05 -14.27 21.28
N GLN A 251 13.94 -13.35 21.61
CA GLN A 251 15.17 -13.14 20.87
C GLN A 251 16.35 -13.21 21.85
N PHE A 252 17.42 -13.87 21.43
CA PHE A 252 18.65 -14.00 22.20
C PHE A 252 19.71 -13.05 21.64
N GLY A 253 20.50 -12.47 22.53
CA GLY A 253 21.71 -11.72 22.21
C GLY A 253 22.82 -12.11 23.18
N VAL A 254 24.07 -11.91 22.78
CA VAL A 254 25.23 -12.17 23.63
C VAL A 254 25.73 -10.84 24.19
N GLU A 255 26.18 -10.83 25.44
CA GLU A 255 26.76 -9.64 26.03
C GLU A 255 27.94 -9.10 25.19
N GLY A 256 27.97 -7.79 24.97
CA GLY A 256 28.92 -7.11 24.08
C GLY A 256 28.59 -7.18 22.59
N SER A 257 27.65 -8.03 22.17
CA SER A 257 27.23 -8.11 20.76
C SER A 257 26.16 -7.06 20.42
N SER A 258 25.94 -6.83 19.14
CA SER A 258 24.81 -6.02 18.64
C SER A 258 23.60 -6.90 18.36
N THR A 259 22.38 -6.37 18.55
CA THR A 259 21.14 -7.07 18.16
C THR A 259 20.12 -6.12 17.53
N PHE A 260 19.41 -6.60 16.52
CA PHE A 260 18.36 -5.86 15.83
C PHE A 260 17.00 -6.41 16.22
N LEU A 261 16.14 -5.56 16.79
CA LEU A 261 14.76 -5.89 17.10
C LEU A 261 13.88 -5.38 15.96
N GLU A 262 13.36 -6.32 15.17
CA GLU A 262 12.53 -6.02 14.01
C GLU A 262 11.13 -5.52 14.41
N CYS A 263 10.67 -4.48 13.74
CA CYS A 263 9.29 -4.05 13.77
C CYS A 263 8.91 -3.37 12.47
N GLN A 264 8.04 -4.03 11.69
CA GLN A 264 7.54 -3.52 10.44
C GLN A 264 6.02 -3.27 10.55
N PRO A 265 5.57 -2.01 10.69
CA PRO A 265 4.16 -1.70 10.59
C PRO A 265 3.66 -2.01 9.17
N ARG A 266 2.37 -2.38 9.05
CA ARG A 266 1.75 -2.64 7.74
C ARG A 266 1.59 -1.36 6.92
N SER A 267 1.22 -0.27 7.58
CA SER A 267 1.11 1.02 6.92
C SER A 267 2.48 1.68 6.81
N PRO A 268 2.90 2.11 5.61
CA PRO A 268 4.12 2.89 5.44
C PRO A 268 4.00 4.31 6.04
N GLN A 269 2.79 4.77 6.36
CA GLN A 269 2.54 6.09 6.96
C GLN A 269 2.65 6.06 8.50
N ALA A 270 2.73 4.88 9.10
CA ALA A 270 2.80 4.73 10.54
C ALA A 270 4.18 5.12 11.10
N THR A 271 4.17 5.84 12.22
CA THR A 271 5.39 6.18 12.96
C THR A 271 5.62 5.19 14.09
N VAL A 272 6.87 4.72 14.26
CA VAL A 272 7.22 3.69 15.24
C VAL A 272 7.89 4.29 16.47
N LYS A 273 7.46 3.85 17.66
CA LYS A 273 8.09 4.16 18.95
C LYS A 273 8.35 2.88 19.73
N TRP A 274 9.52 2.78 20.34
CA TRP A 274 9.91 1.64 21.17
C TRP A 274 9.78 1.96 22.66
N LEU A 275 9.14 1.07 23.40
CA LEU A 275 9.12 1.09 24.86
C LEU A 275 9.87 -0.13 25.41
N PHE A 276 10.70 0.10 26.41
CA PHE A 276 11.36 -0.94 27.17
C PHE A 276 10.64 -1.14 28.49
N GLN A 277 10.26 -2.38 28.79
CA GLN A 277 9.59 -2.77 30.02
C GLN A 277 10.54 -3.60 30.87
N ARG A 278 10.82 -3.09 32.07
CA ARG A 278 11.59 -3.76 33.12
C ARG A 278 10.85 -3.62 34.44
N GLU A 279 10.76 -4.72 35.20
CA GLU A 279 10.13 -4.74 36.53
C GLU A 279 8.72 -4.11 36.54
N GLY A 280 7.93 -4.37 35.49
CA GLY A 280 6.57 -3.86 35.33
C GLY A 280 6.44 -2.41 34.85
N LYS A 281 7.52 -1.60 34.86
CA LYS A 281 7.49 -0.20 34.39
C LYS A 281 7.88 -0.12 32.91
N ARG A 282 7.05 0.55 32.11
CA ARG A 282 7.33 0.84 30.69
C ARG A 282 7.95 2.22 30.56
N LYS A 283 9.11 2.32 29.90
CA LYS A 283 9.80 3.58 29.61
C LYS A 283 10.12 3.66 28.13
N VAL A 284 10.20 4.89 27.61
CA VAL A 284 10.64 5.11 26.22
C VAL A 284 12.08 4.64 26.08
N LEU A 285 12.35 3.85 25.04
CA LEU A 285 13.72 3.41 24.72
C LEU A 285 14.52 4.63 24.24
N ASN A 286 15.31 5.19 25.16
CA ASN A 286 16.17 6.33 24.93
C ASN A 286 17.55 6.06 25.56
N ARG A 287 18.51 5.65 24.73
CA ARG A 287 19.90 5.43 25.13
C ARG A 287 20.77 6.22 24.15
N ALA A 288 21.30 7.34 24.63
CA ALA A 288 22.15 8.22 23.82
C ALA A 288 23.34 7.42 23.28
N GLY A 289 23.58 7.47 21.96
CA GLY A 289 24.70 6.83 21.28
C GLY A 289 24.62 5.30 21.10
N GLY A 290 23.93 4.57 21.99
CA GLY A 290 23.88 3.10 22.00
C GLY A 290 22.76 2.46 21.17
N VAL A 291 21.82 3.26 20.67
CA VAL A 291 20.63 2.78 19.94
C VAL A 291 20.51 3.48 18.59
N LEU A 292 20.35 2.71 17.52
CA LEU A 292 20.05 3.23 16.19
C LEU A 292 18.61 2.84 15.80
N LYS A 293 17.78 3.85 15.53
CA LYS A 293 16.38 3.66 15.12
C LYS A 293 16.31 3.65 13.60
N THR A 294 15.59 2.68 13.05
CA THR A 294 15.35 2.53 11.61
C THR A 294 13.84 2.42 11.36
N ASN A 295 13.43 2.51 10.09
CA ASN A 295 12.01 2.31 9.72
C ASN A 295 11.55 0.85 9.91
N HIS A 296 12.47 -0.09 10.04
CA HIS A 296 12.20 -1.54 10.15
C HIS A 296 12.43 -2.08 11.57
N GLY A 297 12.81 -1.24 12.53
CA GLY A 297 13.16 -1.70 13.86
C GLY A 297 14.24 -0.88 14.55
N VAL A 298 14.79 -1.45 15.61
CA VAL A 298 15.82 -0.79 16.44
C VAL A 298 17.04 -1.68 16.62
N LEU A 299 18.22 -1.11 16.37
CA LEU A 299 19.51 -1.76 16.59
C LEU A 299 20.08 -1.31 17.95
N LEU A 300 20.32 -2.28 18.83
CA LEU A 300 21.11 -2.11 20.04
C LEU A 300 22.57 -2.40 19.69
N LYS A 301 23.45 -1.41 19.82
CA LYS A 301 24.85 -1.52 19.33
C LYS A 301 25.72 -2.42 20.21
N SER A 302 25.50 -2.39 21.52
CA SER A 302 26.22 -3.19 22.51
C SER A 302 25.26 -3.59 23.61
N LEU A 303 25.07 -4.89 23.77
CA LEU A 303 24.21 -5.48 24.78
C LEU A 303 24.94 -5.59 26.12
N ASN A 304 24.25 -5.20 27.20
CA ASN A 304 24.66 -5.43 28.58
C ASN A 304 23.55 -6.22 29.27
N GLN A 305 23.86 -6.96 30.35
CA GLN A 305 22.82 -7.73 31.08
C GLN A 305 21.59 -6.89 31.52
N SER A 306 21.77 -5.58 31.71
CA SER A 306 20.68 -4.64 32.01
C SER A 306 19.67 -4.40 30.89
N ASP A 307 20.03 -4.70 29.64
CA ASP A 307 19.19 -4.54 28.45
C ASP A 307 18.20 -5.71 28.27
N ALA A 308 18.32 -6.77 29.09
CA ALA A 308 17.39 -7.89 29.09
C ALA A 308 16.01 -7.44 29.60
N GLY A 309 14.95 -7.83 28.88
CA GLY A 309 13.59 -7.42 29.21
C GLY A 309 12.64 -7.46 28.02
N LEU A 310 11.47 -6.85 28.19
CA LEU A 310 10.42 -6.87 27.18
C LEU A 310 10.36 -5.54 26.42
N TYR A 311 10.53 -5.61 25.11
CA TYR A 311 10.47 -4.47 24.20
C TYR A 311 9.12 -4.46 23.47
N HIS A 312 8.47 -3.30 23.47
CA HIS A 312 7.20 -3.08 22.78
C HIS A 312 7.42 -2.11 21.63
N CYS A 313 7.06 -2.54 20.42
CA CYS A 313 6.98 -1.66 19.28
C CYS A 313 5.56 -1.11 19.15
N LEU A 314 5.40 0.22 19.25
CA LEU A 314 4.13 0.91 19.06
C LEU A 314 4.14 1.67 17.74
N ALA A 315 3.14 1.40 16.91
CA ALA A 315 2.85 2.20 15.73
C ALA A 315 1.81 3.27 16.07
N THR A 316 2.02 4.49 15.57
CA THR A 316 1.06 5.59 15.63
C THR A 316 0.73 6.04 14.22
N GLU A 317 -0.55 6.00 13.88
CA GLU A 317 -1.09 6.44 12.58
C GLU A 317 -2.44 7.11 12.83
N ASN A 318 -2.64 8.29 12.24
CA ASN A 318 -3.87 9.07 12.42
C ASN A 318 -4.34 9.19 13.90
N ASN A 319 -3.39 9.52 14.79
CA ASN A 319 -3.59 9.59 16.25
C ASN A 319 -3.98 8.28 16.96
N PHE A 320 -4.13 7.18 16.23
CA PHE A 320 -4.36 5.85 16.79
C PHE A 320 -3.02 5.18 17.11
N LYS A 321 -2.88 4.68 18.34
CA LYS A 321 -1.69 3.98 18.82
C LYS A 321 -2.02 2.52 19.08
N HIS A 322 -1.19 1.61 18.58
CA HIS A 322 -1.31 0.19 18.87
C HIS A 322 0.04 -0.50 18.91
N THR A 323 0.11 -1.63 19.61
CA THR A 323 1.33 -2.45 19.68
C THR A 323 1.42 -3.35 18.44
N VAL A 324 2.54 -3.28 17.72
CA VAL A 324 2.80 -4.10 16.52
C VAL A 324 3.57 -5.36 16.87
N ALA A 325 4.58 -5.23 17.74
CA ALA A 325 5.45 -6.33 18.13
C ALA A 325 5.81 -6.26 19.62
N ARG A 326 6.00 -7.45 20.21
CA ARG A 326 6.48 -7.64 21.59
C ARG A 326 7.66 -8.59 21.54
N VAL A 327 8.85 -8.08 21.87
CA VAL A 327 10.10 -8.84 21.78
C VAL A 327 10.71 -8.98 23.17
N ALA A 328 10.79 -10.21 23.67
CA ALA A 328 11.49 -10.54 24.90
C ALA A 328 12.96 -10.80 24.58
N LEU A 329 13.82 -9.84 24.92
CA LEU A 329 15.25 -9.96 24.73
C LEU A 329 15.88 -10.66 25.93
N ARG A 330 16.55 -11.77 25.67
CA ARG A 330 17.35 -12.53 26.64
C ARG A 330 18.82 -12.36 26.30
N ILE A 331 19.63 -12.07 27.31
CA ILE A 331 21.06 -11.82 27.13
C ILE A 331 21.82 -12.97 27.75
N LEU A 332 22.68 -13.59 26.93
CA LEU A 332 23.56 -14.67 27.32
C LEU A 332 24.91 -14.06 27.72
N ASP A 333 25.43 -14.56 28.84
CA ASP A 333 26.76 -14.21 29.31
C ASP A 333 27.80 -14.63 28.27
N ARG A 334 28.72 -13.72 27.94
CA ARG A 334 29.72 -13.94 26.91
C ARG A 334 30.66 -15.10 27.27
N ASP A 335 31.05 -15.23 28.52
CA ASP A 335 32.03 -16.22 28.95
C ASP A 335 31.42 -17.63 28.92
N ILE A 336 30.14 -17.74 29.27
CA ILE A 336 29.38 -19.00 29.17
C ILE A 336 29.25 -19.42 27.69
N VAL A 337 28.93 -18.48 26.80
CA VAL A 337 28.82 -18.78 25.37
C VAL A 337 30.17 -19.22 24.79
N LEU A 338 31.27 -18.56 25.18
CA LEU A 338 32.62 -18.94 24.77
C LEU A 338 33.00 -20.33 25.30
N ALA A 339 32.73 -20.63 26.57
CA ALA A 339 33.00 -21.95 27.15
C ALA A 339 32.20 -23.08 26.47
N LEU A 340 30.95 -22.82 26.08
CA LEU A 340 30.09 -23.81 25.41
C LEU A 340 30.39 -23.97 23.91
N THR A 341 31.14 -23.04 23.31
CA THR A 341 31.46 -23.04 21.87
C THR A 341 32.93 -23.26 21.57
N ALA A 342 33.80 -23.19 22.59
CA ALA A 342 35.14 -23.70 22.53
C ALA A 342 35.07 -25.17 22.08
N ARG A 343 35.71 -25.48 20.96
CA ARG A 343 35.94 -26.87 20.57
C ARG A 343 36.86 -27.47 21.62
N ASP A 344 36.56 -28.66 22.11
CA ASP A 344 37.53 -29.47 22.83
C ASP A 344 38.75 -29.62 21.92
N GLU A 345 39.82 -28.86 22.19
CA GLU A 345 41.13 -29.03 21.54
C GLU A 345 41.89 -30.19 22.20
N ASP A 346 41.22 -31.33 22.40
CA ASP A 346 41.81 -32.55 22.91
C ASP A 346 41.46 -33.72 21.98
N GLU A 347 42.19 -33.81 20.87
CA GLU A 347 42.97 -35.01 20.52
C GLU A 347 43.67 -34.78 19.18
N GLU A 348 45.00 -34.73 19.25
CA GLU A 348 45.92 -34.84 18.13
C GLU A 348 45.77 -36.23 17.47
N PRO A 349 45.33 -36.37 16.19
CA PRO A 349 45.41 -37.66 15.51
C PRO A 349 46.75 -37.76 14.81
N LYS A 350 47.61 -38.63 15.35
CA LYS A 350 48.80 -39.12 14.66
C LYS A 350 48.45 -39.62 13.25
N THR A 351 49.13 -39.04 12.27
CA THR A 351 49.52 -39.60 10.95
C THR A 351 48.72 -40.79 10.42
N ARG A 352 48.01 -40.59 9.31
CA ARG A 352 47.95 -41.57 8.21
C ARG A 352 47.64 -40.90 6.86
N GLN A 353 48.27 -41.47 5.84
CA GLN A 353 48.59 -40.91 4.54
C GLN A 353 47.38 -40.60 3.64
N ALA A 354 47.63 -39.67 2.71
CA ALA A 354 46.73 -39.16 1.70
C ALA A 354 46.37 -40.18 0.60
N GLY A 355 45.15 -40.05 0.08
CA GLY A 355 44.71 -40.54 -1.22
C GLY A 355 43.72 -39.54 -1.86
N PRO A 356 43.66 -39.38 -3.19
CA PRO A 356 43.19 -38.13 -3.81
C PRO A 356 41.75 -38.16 -4.39
N TYR A 357 41.21 -36.93 -4.56
CA TYR A 357 40.07 -36.45 -5.39
C TYR A 357 38.67 -36.28 -4.74
N PRO A 358 37.80 -35.40 -5.29
CA PRO A 358 38.02 -34.08 -5.92
C PRO A 358 37.16 -32.95 -5.28
N GLN A 359 37.57 -31.71 -5.56
CA GLN A 359 36.96 -30.46 -5.08
C GLN A 359 35.60 -30.15 -5.72
N SER A 360 34.66 -29.60 -4.94
CA SER A 360 33.65 -28.65 -5.43
C SER A 360 33.50 -27.48 -4.44
N PRO A 361 33.33 -26.22 -4.90
CA PRO A 361 33.36 -25.05 -4.04
C PRO A 361 31.95 -24.51 -3.79
N LEU A 362 31.48 -24.60 -2.55
CA LEU A 362 30.47 -23.69 -2.02
C LEU A 362 30.99 -23.22 -0.66
N ALA A 363 31.52 -22.01 -0.65
CA ALA A 363 31.95 -21.33 0.55
C ALA A 363 30.76 -21.15 1.50
N SER A 364 30.58 -22.10 2.42
CA SER A 364 29.86 -21.85 3.65
C SER A 364 30.75 -20.94 4.49
N THR A 365 30.47 -19.64 4.45
CA THR A 365 30.98 -18.72 5.48
C THR A 365 30.64 -19.32 6.84
N PRO A 366 31.61 -19.61 7.71
CA PRO A 366 31.31 -20.13 9.03
C PRO A 366 30.56 -19.05 9.79
N PHE A 367 29.33 -19.37 10.20
CA PHE A 367 28.61 -18.54 11.15
C PHE A 367 29.50 -18.37 12.40
N PRO A 368 29.57 -17.17 13.01
CA PRO A 368 30.23 -16.97 14.28
C PRO A 368 29.77 -18.02 15.31
N PRO A 369 30.66 -18.50 16.20
CA PRO A 369 30.35 -19.54 17.18
C PRO A 369 29.10 -19.20 18.01
N GLU A 370 28.84 -17.91 18.25
CA GLU A 370 27.64 -17.43 18.96
C GLU A 370 26.32 -17.80 18.24
N ILE A 371 26.28 -17.77 16.91
CA ILE A 371 25.07 -18.09 16.13
C ILE A 371 24.78 -19.59 16.15
N ARG A 372 25.81 -20.44 16.24
CA ARG A 372 25.62 -21.90 16.33
C ARG A 372 24.97 -22.32 17.64
N LEU A 373 25.37 -21.71 18.75
CA LEU A 373 24.80 -22.00 20.06
C LEU A 373 23.35 -21.51 20.18
N ILE A 374 23.06 -20.31 19.63
CA ILE A 374 21.68 -19.80 19.54
C ILE A 374 20.80 -20.79 18.76
N ASN A 375 21.28 -21.32 17.64
CA ASN A 375 20.53 -22.30 16.86
C ASN A 375 20.32 -23.63 17.61
N GLN A 376 21.33 -24.15 18.32
CA GLN A 376 21.19 -25.37 19.14
C GLN A 376 20.20 -25.18 20.30
N TYR A 377 20.24 -24.03 20.98
CA TYR A 377 19.30 -23.73 22.06
C TYR A 377 17.88 -23.53 21.54
N CYS A 378 17.72 -22.87 20.38
CA CYS A 378 16.41 -22.78 19.72
C CYS A 378 15.88 -24.18 19.35
N GLN A 379 16.72 -25.06 18.79
CA GLN A 379 16.31 -26.43 18.45
C GLN A 379 15.86 -27.23 19.68
N SER A 380 16.62 -27.20 20.78
CA SER A 380 16.25 -27.91 22.01
C SER A 380 14.96 -27.37 22.65
N TYR A 381 14.73 -26.06 22.56
CA TYR A 381 13.47 -25.45 23.01
C TYR A 381 12.28 -25.86 22.14
N TRP A 382 12.42 -25.89 20.81
CA TRP A 382 11.36 -26.32 19.89
C TRP A 382 10.99 -27.81 20.05
N GLU A 383 11.97 -28.65 20.39
CA GLU A 383 11.77 -30.06 20.72
C GLU A 383 10.99 -30.25 22.03
N GLN A 384 11.16 -29.35 23.00
CA GLN A 384 10.43 -29.39 24.27
C GLN A 384 8.98 -28.89 24.15
N VAL A 385 8.68 -28.02 23.17
CA VAL A 385 7.35 -27.41 22.97
C VAL A 385 6.43 -28.24 22.06
N SER A 386 6.97 -29.18 21.28
CA SER A 386 6.16 -30.10 20.45
C SER A 386 5.59 -31.24 21.30
N PRO A 387 4.26 -31.41 21.43
CA PRO A 387 3.70 -32.55 22.15
C PRO A 387 4.05 -33.83 21.39
N LYS A 388 4.83 -34.72 22.00
CA LYS A 388 5.14 -36.05 21.45
C LYS A 388 3.81 -36.74 21.08
N GLN A 389 3.59 -36.95 19.78
CA GLN A 389 2.60 -37.90 19.28
C GLN A 389 2.92 -39.26 19.90
N GLN A 390 2.10 -39.68 20.87
CA GLN A 390 2.12 -41.05 21.37
C GLN A 390 1.81 -41.98 20.18
N ARG A 391 2.85 -42.71 19.75
CA ARG A 391 2.73 -43.90 18.90
C ARG A 391 1.71 -44.84 19.53
N LYS A 392 0.48 -44.87 19.00
CA LYS A 392 -0.47 -45.95 19.29
C LYS A 392 0.12 -47.26 18.78
N ARG A 393 0.45 -48.15 19.71
CA ARG A 393 0.68 -49.58 19.47
C ARG A 393 -0.50 -50.14 18.68
N THR A 394 -0.22 -50.69 17.50
CA THR A 394 -1.13 -51.56 16.75
C THR A 394 -1.39 -52.83 17.55
N SER A 395 -2.63 -53.03 18.01
CA SER A 395 -3.12 -54.35 18.43
C SER A 395 -4.21 -54.77 17.45
N ARG A 396 -3.90 -55.79 16.65
CA ARG A 396 -4.88 -56.59 15.89
C ARG A 396 -5.58 -57.51 16.89
N ARG A 397 -6.92 -57.46 16.95
CA ARG A 397 -7.75 -58.67 17.09
C ARG A 397 -9.18 -58.41 16.61
N HIS A 398 -9.67 -59.39 15.87
CA HIS A 398 -11.00 -59.61 15.31
C HIS A 398 -12.15 -59.41 16.31
N THR A 399 -13.31 -58.98 15.81
CA THR A 399 -14.55 -59.77 15.82
C THR A 399 -15.59 -59.23 14.83
N GLU A 400 -16.33 -60.16 14.26
CA GLU A 400 -17.42 -60.03 13.28
C GLU A 400 -18.63 -59.24 13.80
N SER A 401 -19.38 -58.61 12.89
CA SER A 401 -20.83 -58.82 12.71
C SER A 401 -21.37 -57.79 11.71
N GLN A 402 -21.63 -58.25 10.49
CA GLN A 402 -22.56 -57.63 9.56
C GLN A 402 -23.81 -58.49 9.62
N ASP A 403 -24.88 -57.98 10.21
CA ASP A 403 -26.22 -58.48 9.95
C ASP A 403 -27.20 -57.30 9.83
N GLN A 404 -28.25 -57.60 9.09
CA GLN A 404 -29.15 -56.75 8.32
C GLN A 404 -30.10 -55.87 9.15
N GLY A 405 -30.74 -54.91 8.47
CA GLY A 405 -32.15 -54.62 8.75
C GLY A 405 -32.56 -53.16 8.90
N LEU A 406 -32.99 -52.57 7.77
CA LEU A 406 -34.23 -51.80 7.56
C LEU A 406 -34.72 -50.81 8.65
N GLY A 407 -34.88 -49.56 8.19
CA GLY A 407 -35.67 -48.49 8.81
C GLY A 407 -35.68 -47.26 7.92
#